data_AF-A0A969AEE7-F1
#
_entry.id   AF-A0A969AEE7-F1
#
_cell.length_a   1.000
_cell.length_b   1.000
_cell.length_c   1.000
_cell.angle_alpha   90.00
_cell.angle_beta   90.00
_cell.angle_gamma   90.00
#
_symmetry.space_group_name_H-M   'P 1'
#
loop_
_entity.id
_entity.type
_entity.pdbx_description
1 polymer ?
#
loop_
_entity_poly.entity_id
_entity_poly.type
_entity_poly.pdbx_seq_one_letter_code
_entity_poly.pdbx_strand_id
1 'polypeptide(L)'
;MVVNKQVNNSDKLNQSSVEIAPDKVCPSANLLPIRTFNTEKYYVYICRGNNQNNMGYYVRIPKNLDSKITVPITQNVKQTEAYIAVNGEITYQITPYEMIVTKSGRIILREKVISVVKGDGETLSTGCPENNKTFAQAETQSFFIYICGNENPSSYISIARTNNTIINLPLQKTSQNGVKTNQYIAINGNISFILTDKILRISRDGQNIVKEKVLQWN
;
A
#
# COMPACT_ATOMS: atom_id res chain seq x y z
N MET A 1 63.29 -8.31 -11.83
CA MET A 1 61.88 -8.61 -12.14
C MET A 1 61.03 -7.46 -11.66
N VAL A 2 60.44 -6.74 -12.61
CA VAL A 2 59.44 -5.69 -12.39
C VAL A 2 58.07 -6.37 -12.33
N VAL A 3 57.28 -6.10 -11.29
CA VAL A 3 55.80 -6.03 -11.43
C VAL A 3 55.29 -4.91 -10.52
N ASN A 4 54.99 -3.79 -11.16
CA ASN A 4 54.05 -2.79 -10.70
C ASN A 4 52.65 -3.41 -10.63
N LYS A 5 51.87 -3.11 -9.58
CA LYS A 5 50.41 -3.02 -9.73
C LYS A 5 49.84 -1.97 -8.79
N GLN A 6 49.61 -0.78 -9.36
CA GLN A 6 48.54 0.11 -8.92
C GLN A 6 47.21 -0.62 -9.07
N VAL A 7 46.30 -0.48 -8.09
CA VAL A 7 44.86 -0.42 -8.39
C VAL A 7 44.24 0.66 -7.52
N ASN A 8 43.72 1.66 -8.22
CA ASN A 8 42.93 2.78 -7.75
C ASN A 8 41.56 2.32 -7.19
N ASN A 9 41.15 3.06 -6.17
CA ASN A 9 39.86 3.75 -6.06
C ASN A 9 38.57 2.95 -6.29
N SER A 10 37.78 2.83 -5.23
CA SER A 10 36.31 2.88 -5.29
C SER A 10 35.78 3.22 -3.91
N ASP A 11 35.58 4.51 -3.66
CA ASP A 11 34.68 5.03 -2.63
C ASP A 11 33.33 4.31 -2.71
N LYS A 12 33.12 3.34 -1.83
CA LYS A 12 31.77 2.85 -1.53
C LYS A 12 31.11 3.87 -0.63
N LEU A 13 30.26 4.72 -1.22
CA LEU A 13 29.19 5.41 -0.53
C LEU A 13 28.42 4.39 0.31
N ASN A 14 28.67 4.45 1.61
CA ASN A 14 28.05 3.61 2.61
C ASN A 14 26.61 4.12 2.80
N GLN A 15 25.70 3.59 1.99
CA GLN A 15 24.26 3.80 2.15
C GLN A 15 23.86 3.03 3.41
N SER A 16 23.96 3.70 4.56
CA SER A 16 23.58 3.16 5.86
C SER A 16 22.06 2.99 5.92
N SER A 17 21.57 1.88 5.40
CA SER A 17 20.30 1.31 5.81
C SER A 17 20.51 0.72 7.20
N VAL A 18 19.99 1.40 8.23
CA VAL A 18 19.89 0.84 9.57
C VAL A 18 18.96 -0.38 9.48
N GLU A 19 19.54 -1.55 9.28
CA GLU A 19 18.85 -2.83 9.34
C GLU A 19 18.62 -3.14 10.82
N ILE A 20 17.46 -2.73 11.34
CA ILE A 20 17.08 -3.01 12.72
C ILE A 20 16.89 -4.52 12.83
N ALA A 21 17.67 -5.14 13.73
CA ALA A 21 17.59 -6.56 13.97
C ALA A 21 16.12 -6.98 14.28
N PRO A 22 15.57 -8.00 13.59
CA PRO A 22 14.15 -8.35 13.66
C PRO A 22 13.63 -8.66 15.09
N ASP A 23 14.53 -9.12 15.97
CA ASP A 23 14.30 -9.45 17.38
C ASP A 23 14.07 -8.22 18.27
N LYS A 24 14.47 -7.02 17.81
CA LYS A 24 14.32 -5.75 18.55
C LYS A 24 13.15 -4.88 18.09
N VAL A 25 12.50 -5.26 16.99
CA VAL A 25 11.38 -4.49 16.43
C VAL A 25 10.15 -4.62 17.33
N CYS A 26 9.75 -5.87 17.58
CA CYS A 26 8.50 -6.16 18.26
C CYS A 26 8.59 -6.02 19.80
N PRO A 27 7.46 -5.87 20.51
CA PRO A 27 7.47 -5.62 21.96
C PRO A 27 8.13 -6.71 22.81
N SER A 28 8.25 -7.93 22.28
CA SER A 28 9.01 -9.02 22.88
C SER A 28 9.67 -9.82 21.77
N ALA A 29 10.85 -10.41 22.05
CA ALA A 29 11.62 -11.20 21.10
C ALA A 29 10.82 -12.38 20.51
N ASN A 30 9.86 -12.92 21.27
CA ASN A 30 9.01 -14.03 20.83
C ASN A 30 7.92 -13.60 19.84
N LEU A 31 7.66 -12.30 19.71
CA LEU A 31 6.58 -11.76 18.87
C LEU A 31 7.16 -11.31 17.55
N LEU A 32 7.55 -12.24 16.68
CA LEU A 32 8.20 -11.92 15.42
C LEU A 32 7.34 -11.00 14.51
N PRO A 33 7.97 -10.16 13.66
CA PRO A 33 7.28 -9.47 12.59
C PRO A 33 6.62 -10.44 11.59
N ILE A 34 5.40 -10.12 11.16
CA ILE A 34 4.65 -10.88 10.13
C ILE A 34 4.38 -10.05 8.87
N ARG A 35 4.48 -8.73 8.96
CA ARG A 35 4.44 -7.81 7.83
C ARG A 35 5.38 -6.65 8.11
N THR A 36 5.99 -6.14 7.05
CA THR A 36 6.78 -4.92 7.03
C THR A 36 6.27 -4.05 5.90
N PHE A 37 5.92 -2.81 6.20
CA PHE A 37 5.53 -1.79 5.24
C PHE A 37 6.60 -0.71 5.26
N ASN A 38 7.08 -0.36 4.07
CA ASN A 38 8.08 0.66 3.86
C ASN A 38 7.40 1.89 3.26
N THR A 39 7.50 3.03 3.92
CA THR A 39 7.07 4.33 3.38
C THR A 39 8.30 5.19 3.08
N GLU A 40 8.12 6.43 2.66
CA GLU A 40 9.25 7.34 2.51
C GLU A 40 9.98 7.55 3.85
N LYS A 41 9.23 7.84 4.92
CA LYS A 41 9.81 8.28 6.21
C LYS A 41 9.80 7.24 7.32
N TYR A 42 9.07 6.13 7.15
CA TYR A 42 8.88 5.14 8.21
C TYR A 42 9.08 3.71 7.71
N TYR A 43 9.48 2.85 8.65
CA TYR A 43 9.20 1.43 8.62
C TYR A 43 8.03 1.15 9.56
N VAL A 44 7.05 0.39 9.09
CA VAL A 44 5.93 -0.07 9.90
C VAL A 44 5.95 -1.59 9.91
N TYR A 45 5.90 -2.18 11.09
CA TYR A 45 5.88 -3.61 11.29
C TYR A 45 4.58 -4.03 11.97
N ILE A 46 4.05 -5.15 11.52
CA ILE A 46 2.99 -5.85 12.22
C ILE A 46 3.62 -7.05 12.91
N CYS A 47 3.54 -7.09 14.22
CA CYS A 47 4.08 -8.17 15.04
C CYS A 47 2.99 -9.16 15.43
N ARG A 48 3.36 -10.42 15.66
CA ARG A 48 2.44 -11.44 16.19
C ARG A 48 1.82 -11.01 17.52
N GLY A 49 0.60 -11.50 17.74
CA GLY A 49 -0.12 -11.35 19.00
C GLY A 49 0.34 -12.31 20.08
N ASN A 50 -0.09 -12.01 21.30
CA ASN A 50 0.02 -12.88 22.47
C ASN A 50 -1.35 -12.99 23.15
N ASN A 51 -1.45 -13.73 24.25
CA ASN A 51 -2.72 -13.95 24.98
C ASN A 51 -3.42 -12.65 25.44
N GLN A 52 -2.70 -11.54 25.56
CA GLN A 52 -3.26 -10.24 25.93
C GLN A 52 -3.75 -9.47 24.69
N ASN A 53 -3.00 -9.53 23.60
CA ASN A 53 -3.28 -8.82 22.35
C ASN A 53 -3.22 -9.81 21.19
N ASN A 54 -4.28 -10.61 21.06
CA ASN A 54 -4.33 -11.73 20.10
C ASN A 54 -4.18 -11.27 18.64
N MET A 55 -4.56 -10.03 18.32
CA MET A 55 -4.49 -9.46 16.97
C MET A 55 -3.09 -8.96 16.58
N GLY A 56 -2.16 -8.89 17.54
CA GLY A 56 -0.81 -8.39 17.30
C GLY A 56 -0.59 -6.93 17.68
N TYR A 57 0.55 -6.42 17.25
CA TYR A 57 0.99 -5.07 17.55
C TYR A 57 1.40 -4.35 16.27
N TYR A 58 0.98 -3.09 16.17
CA TYR A 58 1.47 -2.13 15.21
C TYR A 58 2.73 -1.48 15.77
N VAL A 59 3.84 -1.57 15.06
CA VAL A 59 5.10 -0.91 15.41
C VAL A 59 5.49 0.05 14.29
N ARG A 60 5.74 1.31 14.62
CA ARG A 60 6.24 2.30 13.64
C ARG A 60 7.56 2.88 14.10
N ILE A 61 8.52 2.89 13.19
CA ILE A 61 9.89 3.38 13.41
C ILE A 61 10.19 4.44 12.33
N PRO A 62 10.45 5.71 12.69
CA PRO A 62 10.92 6.70 11.74
C PRO A 62 12.33 6.35 11.26
N LYS A 63 12.63 6.52 9.98
CA LYS A 63 13.95 6.19 9.41
C LYS A 63 15.08 7.09 9.90
N ASN A 64 14.73 8.29 10.35
CA ASN A 64 15.68 9.34 10.74
C ASN A 64 15.74 9.55 12.26
N LEU A 65 15.03 8.73 13.06
CA LEU A 65 14.97 8.88 14.51
C LEU A 65 15.07 7.51 15.17
N ASP A 66 15.86 7.41 16.23
CA ASP A 66 15.95 6.20 17.04
C ASP A 66 14.82 6.14 18.08
N SER A 67 13.59 6.13 17.57
CA SER A 67 12.38 6.02 18.40
C SER A 67 11.40 5.07 17.73
N LYS A 68 10.60 4.36 18.54
CA LYS A 68 9.52 3.54 18.02
C LYS A 68 8.25 3.74 18.81
N ILE A 69 7.13 3.56 18.13
CA ILE A 69 5.82 3.48 18.75
C ILE A 69 5.34 2.04 18.59
N THR A 70 4.81 1.46 19.67
CA THR A 70 4.19 0.14 19.67
C THR A 70 2.79 0.26 20.26
N VAL A 71 1.78 -0.17 19.50
CA VAL A 71 0.36 -0.07 19.90
C VAL A 71 -0.34 -1.39 19.57
N PRO A 72 -1.21 -1.92 20.45
CA PRO A 72 -1.99 -3.11 20.13
C PRO A 72 -2.94 -2.86 18.95
N ILE A 73 -3.05 -3.86 18.09
CA ILE A 73 -3.97 -3.81 16.95
C ILE A 73 -5.38 -4.07 17.48
N THR A 74 -6.29 -3.15 17.16
CA THR A 74 -7.70 -3.23 17.55
C THR A 74 -8.56 -3.83 16.44
N GLN A 75 -8.10 -3.75 15.19
CA GLN A 75 -8.80 -4.31 14.03
C GLN A 75 -7.82 -4.77 12.95
N ASN A 76 -8.11 -5.92 12.34
CA ASN A 76 -7.40 -6.48 11.20
C ASN A 76 -8.45 -6.92 10.16
N VAL A 77 -8.38 -6.35 8.97
CA VAL A 77 -9.27 -6.71 7.85
C VAL A 77 -8.49 -7.59 6.87
N LYS A 78 -8.53 -8.90 7.11
CA LYS A 78 -7.70 -9.92 6.41
C LYS A 78 -7.75 -9.83 4.89
N GLN A 79 -8.92 -9.54 4.29
CA GLN A 79 -9.09 -9.47 2.83
C GLN A 79 -8.28 -8.34 2.18
N THR A 80 -7.92 -7.34 2.97
CA THR A 80 -7.38 -6.07 2.47
C THR A 80 -6.00 -5.78 3.07
N GLU A 81 -5.54 -6.64 3.98
CA GLU A 81 -4.36 -6.45 4.83
C GLU A 81 -4.32 -5.08 5.51
N ALA A 82 -5.49 -4.55 5.92
CA ALA A 82 -5.56 -3.36 6.74
C ALA A 82 -5.36 -3.70 8.22
N TYR A 83 -4.46 -2.99 8.87
CA TYR A 83 -4.21 -3.07 10.31
C TYR A 83 -4.49 -1.72 10.94
N ILE A 84 -5.33 -1.73 11.98
CA ILE A 84 -5.73 -0.52 12.70
C ILE A 84 -5.38 -0.70 14.17
N ALA A 85 -4.70 0.30 14.73
CA ALA A 85 -4.35 0.38 16.13
C ALA A 85 -4.82 1.73 16.69
N VAL A 86 -5.32 1.73 17.94
CA VAL A 86 -5.85 2.94 18.59
C VAL A 86 -5.11 3.16 19.90
N ASN A 87 -4.64 4.38 20.12
CA ASN A 87 -4.05 4.82 21.37
C ASN A 87 -4.64 6.18 21.78
N GLY A 88 -5.64 6.15 22.67
CA GLY A 88 -6.41 7.33 23.05
C GLY A 88 -7.11 7.95 21.83
N GLU A 89 -6.82 9.23 21.56
CA GLU A 89 -7.40 9.97 20.42
C GLU A 89 -6.71 9.69 19.08
N ILE A 90 -5.63 8.90 19.07
CA ILE A 90 -4.83 8.65 17.89
C ILE A 90 -5.18 7.28 17.30
N THR A 91 -5.52 7.27 16.02
CA THR A 91 -5.72 6.05 15.22
C THR A 91 -4.59 5.92 14.21
N TYR A 92 -3.94 4.76 14.22
CA TYR A 92 -2.92 4.36 13.27
C TYR A 92 -3.53 3.34 12.32
N GLN A 93 -3.45 3.60 11.02
CA GLN A 93 -3.90 2.68 9.99
C GLN A 93 -2.76 2.46 9.00
N ILE A 94 -2.52 1.20 8.65
CA ILE A 94 -1.61 0.82 7.57
C ILE A 94 -2.30 -0.19 6.67
N THR A 95 -2.19 0.04 5.38
CA THR A 95 -2.61 -0.88 4.31
C THR A 95 -1.42 -1.11 3.38
N PRO A 96 -1.52 -2.00 2.40
CA PRO A 96 -0.50 -2.10 1.37
C PRO A 96 -0.29 -0.86 0.51
N TYR A 97 -1.16 0.15 0.62
CA TYR A 97 -1.20 1.33 -0.25
C TYR A 97 -0.79 2.61 0.47
N GLU A 98 -1.26 2.79 1.70
CA GLU A 98 -0.97 3.99 2.47
C GLU A 98 -0.90 3.73 3.97
N MET A 99 -0.13 4.58 4.64
CA MET A 99 -0.14 4.76 6.08
C MET A 99 -0.92 6.05 6.39
N ILE A 100 -1.90 5.96 7.29
CA ILE A 100 -2.64 7.13 7.79
C ILE A 100 -2.53 7.16 9.32
N VAL A 101 -2.26 8.34 9.87
CA VAL A 101 -2.44 8.60 11.29
C VAL A 101 -3.41 9.73 11.48
N THR A 102 -4.40 9.50 12.32
CA THR A 102 -5.51 10.40 12.58
C THR A 102 -5.51 10.76 14.06
N LYS A 103 -5.70 12.04 14.41
CA LYS A 103 -5.92 12.50 15.79
C LYS A 103 -7.29 13.17 15.88
N SER A 104 -8.15 12.66 16.75
CA SER A 104 -9.51 13.19 16.96
C SER A 104 -10.30 13.32 15.64
N GLY A 105 -10.19 12.32 14.78
CA GLY A 105 -10.85 12.28 13.46
C GLY A 105 -10.17 13.08 12.33
N ARG A 106 -9.07 13.82 12.61
CA ARG A 106 -8.32 14.58 11.60
C ARG A 106 -7.04 13.88 11.19
N ILE A 107 -6.79 13.76 9.89
CA ILE A 107 -5.54 13.20 9.36
C ILE A 107 -4.39 14.15 9.72
N ILE A 108 -3.42 13.63 10.48
CA ILE A 108 -2.21 14.34 10.88
C ILE A 108 -0.96 13.82 10.16
N LEU A 109 -1.04 12.63 9.56
CA LEU A 109 0.00 12.05 8.73
C LEU A 109 -0.65 11.17 7.67
N ARG A 110 -0.17 11.29 6.43
CA ARG A 110 -0.49 10.37 5.34
C ARG A 110 0.77 10.12 4.55
N GLU A 111 1.11 8.85 4.34
CA GLU A 111 2.24 8.46 3.48
C GLU A 111 1.84 7.32 2.56
N LYS A 112 2.39 7.34 1.35
CA LYS A 112 2.29 6.21 0.42
C LYS A 112 3.19 5.07 0.91
N VAL A 113 2.68 3.85 0.82
CA VAL A 113 3.49 2.65 1.01
C VAL A 113 4.22 2.34 -0.29
N ILE A 114 5.54 2.29 -0.20
CA ILE A 114 6.46 2.03 -1.32
C ILE A 114 6.56 0.52 -1.55
N SER A 115 6.66 -0.27 -0.48
CA SER A 115 6.73 -1.73 -0.56
C SER A 115 6.17 -2.39 0.69
N VAL A 116 5.72 -3.64 0.53
CA VAL A 116 5.24 -4.49 1.61
C VAL A 116 5.94 -5.83 1.52
N VAL A 117 6.43 -6.32 2.66
CA VAL A 117 7.12 -7.60 2.79
C VAL A 117 6.39 -8.44 3.84
N LYS A 118 6.14 -9.71 3.54
CA LYS A 118 5.63 -10.70 4.50
C LYS A 118 6.72 -11.12 5.48
N GLY A 119 6.34 -11.75 6.59
CA GLY A 119 7.29 -12.26 7.59
C GLY A 119 8.21 -13.38 7.08
N ASP A 120 7.90 -13.97 5.92
CA ASP A 120 8.73 -14.96 5.21
C ASP A 120 9.72 -14.30 4.21
N GLY A 121 9.69 -12.97 4.07
CA GLY A 121 10.55 -12.22 3.16
C GLY A 121 9.97 -11.99 1.77
N GLU A 122 8.82 -12.57 1.43
CA GLU A 122 8.18 -12.31 0.13
C GLU A 122 7.59 -10.90 0.06
N THR A 123 7.85 -10.19 -1.04
CA THR A 123 7.17 -8.93 -1.33
C THR A 123 5.74 -9.18 -1.79
N LEU A 124 4.78 -8.43 -1.25
CA LEU A 124 3.41 -8.41 -1.76
C LEU A 124 3.31 -7.44 -2.93
N SER A 125 2.75 -7.89 -4.07
CA SER A 125 2.48 -7.02 -5.20
C SER A 125 1.44 -5.98 -4.80
N THR A 126 1.81 -4.70 -4.87
CA THR A 126 0.89 -3.60 -4.59
C THR A 126 0.07 -3.30 -5.85
N GLY A 127 -1.25 -3.15 -5.66
CA GLY A 127 -2.16 -2.74 -6.73
C GLY A 127 -2.66 -3.89 -7.59
N CYS A 128 -1.80 -4.42 -8.48
CA CYS A 128 -2.17 -5.50 -9.40
C CYS A 128 -1.90 -6.89 -8.80
N PRO A 129 -2.72 -7.91 -9.16
CA PRO A 129 -2.49 -9.28 -8.75
C PRO A 129 -1.20 -9.82 -9.37
N GLU A 130 -0.65 -10.88 -8.79
CA GLU A 130 0.55 -11.55 -9.31
C GLU A 130 0.43 -11.85 -10.82
N ASN A 131 1.55 -11.70 -11.53
CA ASN A 131 1.69 -11.85 -12.98
C ASN A 131 0.96 -10.82 -13.86
N ASN A 132 0.34 -9.78 -13.27
CA ASN A 132 -0.17 -8.63 -14.01
C ASN A 132 0.74 -7.40 -13.87
N LYS A 133 0.92 -6.67 -14.97
CA LYS A 133 1.50 -5.34 -15.04
C LYS A 133 0.44 -4.28 -14.73
N THR A 134 0.89 -3.14 -14.22
CA THR A 134 0.06 -1.93 -14.09
C THR A 134 0.15 -1.11 -15.38
N PHE A 135 -0.98 -0.85 -16.02
CA PHE A 135 -1.09 0.00 -17.21
C PHE A 135 -1.45 1.44 -16.87
N ALA A 136 -2.19 1.65 -15.80
CA ALA A 136 -2.50 2.96 -15.25
C ALA A 136 -2.77 2.83 -13.76
N GLN A 137 -2.38 3.84 -13.00
CA GLN A 137 -2.67 4.01 -11.59
C GLN A 137 -3.31 5.38 -11.40
N ALA A 138 -4.43 5.42 -10.69
CA ALA A 138 -5.09 6.67 -10.32
C ALA A 138 -5.31 6.75 -8.82
N GLU A 139 -5.16 7.95 -8.29
CA GLU A 139 -5.49 8.27 -6.91
C GLU A 139 -6.59 9.33 -6.89
N THR A 140 -7.64 9.08 -6.12
CA THR A 140 -8.76 10.02 -5.91
C THR A 140 -8.83 10.41 -4.44
N GLN A 141 -9.87 11.12 -4.01
CA GLN A 141 -10.03 11.41 -2.58
C GLN A 141 -10.26 10.13 -1.79
N SER A 142 -11.09 9.24 -2.32
CA SER A 142 -11.61 8.07 -1.61
C SER A 142 -11.09 6.73 -2.13
N PHE A 143 -10.37 6.69 -3.26
CA PHE A 143 -9.95 5.43 -3.87
C PHE A 143 -8.50 5.47 -4.40
N PHE A 144 -7.84 4.32 -4.30
CA PHE A 144 -6.73 3.95 -5.19
C PHE A 144 -7.28 3.07 -6.30
N ILE A 145 -6.87 3.30 -7.54
CA ILE A 145 -7.33 2.54 -8.70
C ILE A 145 -6.12 2.08 -9.50
N TYR A 146 -6.17 0.82 -9.93
CA TYR A 146 -5.16 0.19 -10.76
C TYR A 146 -5.83 -0.44 -11.96
N ILE A 147 -5.26 -0.18 -13.13
CA ILE A 147 -5.61 -0.87 -14.36
C ILE A 147 -4.53 -1.91 -14.60
N CYS A 148 -4.95 -3.18 -14.55
CA CYS A 148 -4.06 -4.32 -14.54
C CYS A 148 -4.25 -5.16 -15.80
N GLY A 149 -3.19 -5.86 -16.19
CA GLY A 149 -3.25 -6.89 -17.22
C GLY A 149 -1.87 -7.42 -17.56
N ASN A 150 -1.75 -8.33 -18.51
CA ASN A 150 -0.44 -8.88 -18.88
C ASN A 150 0.14 -8.16 -20.11
N GLU A 151 -0.40 -8.45 -21.30
CA GLU A 151 -0.04 -7.77 -22.55
C GLU A 151 -0.90 -6.54 -22.83
N ASN A 152 -2.17 -6.58 -22.43
CA ASN A 152 -3.14 -5.50 -22.59
C ASN A 152 -3.89 -5.25 -21.27
N PRO A 153 -4.44 -4.04 -21.05
CA PRO A 153 -5.35 -3.78 -19.94
C PRO A 153 -6.51 -4.77 -19.95
N SER A 154 -6.74 -5.47 -18.84
CA SER A 154 -7.79 -6.48 -18.74
C SER A 154 -8.68 -6.33 -17.51
N SER A 155 -8.16 -5.73 -16.44
CA SER A 155 -8.81 -5.68 -15.14
C SER A 155 -8.77 -4.28 -14.53
N TYR A 156 -9.87 -3.89 -13.92
CA TYR A 156 -10.03 -2.71 -13.09
C TYR A 156 -9.99 -3.14 -11.64
N ILE A 157 -9.09 -2.54 -10.87
CA ILE A 157 -8.99 -2.76 -9.43
C ILE A 157 -9.16 -1.43 -8.73
N SER A 158 -10.14 -1.33 -7.83
CA SER A 158 -10.26 -0.16 -6.95
C SER A 158 -10.26 -0.58 -5.50
N ILE A 159 -9.53 0.19 -4.69
CA ILE A 159 -9.43 0.04 -3.26
C ILE A 159 -10.00 1.29 -2.60
N ALA A 160 -11.08 1.13 -1.83
CA ALA A 160 -11.68 2.21 -1.07
C ALA A 160 -10.82 2.58 0.14
N ARG A 161 -10.41 3.83 0.31
CA ARG A 161 -9.54 4.27 1.41
C ARG A 161 -10.19 4.21 2.79
N THR A 162 -11.52 4.27 2.86
CA THR A 162 -12.28 4.33 4.12
C THR A 162 -12.33 2.99 4.85
N ASN A 163 -12.49 1.90 4.12
CA ASN A 163 -12.64 0.55 4.69
C ASN A 163 -11.80 -0.50 3.97
N ASN A 164 -10.93 -0.06 3.05
CA ASN A 164 -10.03 -0.88 2.25
C ASN A 164 -10.74 -1.91 1.36
N THR A 165 -12.04 -1.76 1.10
CA THR A 165 -12.79 -2.67 0.23
C THR A 165 -12.16 -2.69 -1.15
N ILE A 166 -11.83 -3.90 -1.62
CA ILE A 166 -11.24 -4.14 -2.95
C ILE A 166 -12.34 -4.61 -3.89
N ILE A 167 -12.42 -3.94 -5.04
CA ILE A 167 -13.23 -4.37 -6.18
C ILE A 167 -12.24 -4.74 -7.27
N ASN A 168 -12.35 -5.96 -7.81
CA ASN A 168 -11.61 -6.42 -8.97
C ASN A 168 -12.62 -6.86 -10.03
N LEU A 169 -12.64 -6.19 -11.17
CA LEU A 169 -13.60 -6.40 -12.23
C LEU A 169 -12.88 -6.49 -13.58
N PRO A 170 -13.37 -7.32 -14.52
CA PRO A 170 -12.89 -7.27 -15.88
C PRO A 170 -13.24 -5.90 -16.51
N LEU A 171 -12.30 -5.36 -17.28
CA LEU A 171 -12.58 -4.24 -18.15
C LEU A 171 -13.51 -4.64 -19.28
N GLN A 172 -14.37 -3.73 -19.72
CA GLN A 172 -15.13 -3.88 -20.96
C GLN A 172 -14.17 -3.95 -22.15
N LYS A 173 -14.50 -4.77 -23.17
CA LYS A 173 -13.65 -4.98 -24.37
C LYS A 173 -13.24 -3.66 -25.04
N THR A 174 -14.13 -2.67 -25.05
CA THR A 174 -13.86 -1.33 -25.59
C THR A 174 -12.71 -0.63 -24.88
N SER A 175 -12.45 -0.95 -23.61
CA SER A 175 -11.34 -0.43 -22.79
C SER A 175 -10.07 -1.30 -22.82
N GLN A 176 -10.10 -2.44 -23.53
CA GLN A 176 -8.98 -3.39 -23.62
C GLN A 176 -8.09 -3.16 -24.85
N ASN A 177 -8.56 -2.35 -25.82
CA ASN A 177 -7.78 -2.00 -27.01
C ASN A 177 -6.75 -0.93 -26.65
N GLY A 178 -5.50 -1.37 -26.45
CA GLY A 178 -4.39 -0.62 -25.89
C GLY A 178 -4.27 0.86 -26.31
N VAL A 179 -3.93 1.68 -25.32
CA VAL A 179 -3.34 3.03 -25.39
C VAL A 179 -4.19 4.15 -26.01
N LYS A 180 -5.28 3.87 -26.75
CA LYS A 180 -6.13 4.90 -27.37
C LYS A 180 -7.41 5.25 -26.61
N THR A 181 -7.72 4.57 -25.51
CA THR A 181 -8.89 4.93 -24.72
C THR A 181 -8.50 5.86 -23.58
N ASN A 182 -8.93 7.12 -23.66
CA ASN A 182 -8.86 8.08 -22.54
C ASN A 182 -9.77 7.68 -21.36
N GLN A 183 -10.31 6.46 -21.37
CA GLN A 183 -11.22 5.94 -20.37
C GLN A 183 -11.06 4.43 -20.22
N TYR A 184 -11.19 3.97 -18.97
CA TYR A 184 -11.31 2.57 -18.61
C TYR A 184 -12.68 2.34 -17.99
N ILE A 185 -13.39 1.31 -18.48
CA ILE A 185 -14.75 1.01 -18.07
C ILE A 185 -14.82 -0.41 -17.51
N ALA A 186 -15.33 -0.55 -16.29
CA ALA A 186 -15.71 -1.82 -15.70
C ALA A 186 -17.18 -1.79 -15.29
N ILE A 187 -17.86 -2.94 -15.36
CA ILE A 187 -19.29 -3.05 -15.06
C ILE A 187 -19.50 -4.24 -14.13
N ASN A 188 -20.29 -4.04 -13.07
CA ASN A 188 -20.76 -5.09 -12.19
C ASN A 188 -22.28 -4.96 -12.01
N GLY A 189 -23.05 -5.75 -12.77
CA GLY A 189 -24.50 -5.64 -12.80
C GLY A 189 -24.96 -4.26 -13.26
N ASN A 190 -25.71 -3.56 -12.41
CA ASN A 190 -26.21 -2.21 -12.66
C ASN A 190 -25.23 -1.09 -12.24
N ILE A 191 -24.04 -1.44 -11.77
CA ILE A 191 -23.00 -0.48 -11.36
C ILE A 191 -21.94 -0.38 -12.45
N SER A 192 -21.67 0.83 -12.94
CA SER A 192 -20.60 1.13 -13.89
C SER A 192 -19.51 1.96 -13.24
N PHE A 193 -18.26 1.60 -13.49
CA PHE A 193 -17.05 2.29 -13.05
C PHE A 193 -16.37 2.84 -14.29
N ILE A 194 -16.26 4.15 -14.38
CA ILE A 194 -15.61 4.85 -15.49
C ILE A 194 -14.46 5.67 -14.92
N LEU A 195 -13.25 5.34 -15.33
CA LEU A 195 -12.03 6.04 -14.95
C LEU A 195 -11.42 6.74 -16.15
N THR A 196 -11.10 8.00 -16.02
CA THR A 196 -10.22 8.74 -16.95
C THR A 196 -9.03 9.30 -16.17
N ASP A 197 -8.09 9.91 -16.88
CA ASP A 197 -6.96 10.68 -16.30
C ASP A 197 -7.38 11.84 -15.39
N LYS A 198 -8.66 12.25 -15.42
CA LYS A 198 -9.20 13.43 -14.74
C LYS A 198 -10.24 13.09 -13.70
N ILE A 199 -11.05 12.05 -13.94
CA ILE A 199 -12.18 11.73 -13.07
C ILE A 199 -12.36 10.23 -12.87
N LEU A 200 -12.79 9.88 -11.66
CA LEU A 200 -13.47 8.63 -11.39
C LEU A 200 -14.97 8.91 -11.31
N ARG A 201 -15.76 8.12 -12.03
CA ARG A 201 -17.22 8.12 -11.96
C ARG A 201 -17.73 6.72 -11.66
N ILE A 202 -18.51 6.58 -10.61
CA ILE A 202 -19.23 5.36 -10.29
C ILE A 202 -20.72 5.68 -10.39
N SER A 203 -21.43 4.92 -11.20
CA SER A 203 -22.86 5.11 -11.42
C SER A 203 -23.61 3.83 -11.09
N ARG A 204 -24.80 3.95 -10.51
CA ARG A 204 -25.74 2.83 -10.27
C ARG A 204 -27.06 3.18 -10.95
N ASP A 205 -27.57 2.27 -11.77
CA ASP A 205 -28.82 2.49 -12.53
C ASP A 205 -28.76 3.80 -13.36
N GLY A 206 -27.59 4.11 -13.92
CA GLY A 206 -27.34 5.34 -14.69
C GLY A 206 -27.16 6.61 -13.87
N GLN A 207 -27.40 6.59 -12.55
CA GLN A 207 -27.21 7.74 -11.67
C GLN A 207 -25.80 7.77 -11.08
N ASN A 208 -25.16 8.94 -11.08
CA ASN A 208 -23.82 9.11 -10.49
C ASN A 208 -23.90 9.06 -8.96
N ILE A 209 -23.31 8.03 -8.36
CA ILE A 209 -23.20 7.89 -6.90
C ILE A 209 -21.84 8.35 -6.38
N VAL A 210 -20.81 8.31 -7.24
CA VAL A 210 -19.48 8.87 -6.96
C VAL A 210 -19.01 9.62 -8.19
N LYS A 211 -18.48 10.83 -8.00
CA LYS A 211 -17.78 11.59 -9.02
C LYS A 211 -16.62 12.35 -8.36
N GLU A 212 -15.44 11.79 -8.46
CA GLU A 212 -14.24 12.33 -7.84
C GLU A 212 -13.21 12.76 -8.88
N LYS A 213 -12.45 13.80 -8.55
CA LYS A 213 -11.29 14.21 -9.35
C LYS A 213 -10.15 13.23 -9.10
N VAL A 214 -9.44 12.87 -10.17
CA VAL A 214 -8.14 12.20 -10.07
C VAL A 214 -7.10 13.21 -9.60
N LEU A 215 -6.51 12.92 -8.44
CA LEU A 215 -5.49 13.71 -7.79
C LEU A 215 -4.10 13.37 -8.32
N GLN A 216 -3.86 12.09 -8.65
CA GLN A 216 -2.63 11.62 -9.28
C GLN A 216 -2.94 10.56 -10.33
N TRP A 217 -2.22 10.59 -11.45
CA TRP A 217 -2.32 9.65 -12.56
C TRP A 217 -0.91 9.23 -12.99
N ASN A 218 -0.63 7.92 -13.02
CA ASN A 218 0.66 7.36 -13.42
C ASN A 218 0.47 6.18 -14.37
#